data_AF-A0A0E0IP85-F1
#
_entry.id   AF-A0A0E0IP85-F1
#
_cell.length_a   1.000
_cell.length_b   1.000
_cell.length_c   1.000
_cell.angle_alpha   90.00
_cell.angle_beta   90.00
_cell.angle_gamma   90.00
#
_symmetry.space_group_name_H-M   'P 1'
#
loop_
_entity.id
_entity.type
_entity.pdbx_description
1 polymer ?
#
loop_
_entity_poly.entity_id
_entity_poly.type
_entity_poly.pdbx_seq_one_letter_code
_entity_poly.pdbx_strand_id
1 'polypeptide(L)'
;MAFSPLYRQPSPYYSPYPAQSTFLPPHVYLPQPPINATTYNFAQAPAAPAPPPHVNVPQPAMHAAAAPAPPLWLRTMTAANLDSEMGLIGEMMVQYPYVTIDVEFAGVVHHPPYTGSRPTPDEIYAAVKSNVDEVPAVQIGITLSDAEGNLPTRSPSSSSPEQEIAWEVVFSDFDASRDPHVVDSVEFLRNQGIDFDLARRIGVTSTAFGEKLLAILPPPSRRGELTWSAFGGAYDMGYLVKMLTGGQPLPETRQQLMQLVKSRLGGGRIFDSKYLVEHDRQDLRNAGLRHTADVLGVRQQEGVKMLAGHKSVVAAAIFATIRSQGVHLLHEGVIDGIL
;
A
#
# COMPACT_ATOMS: atom_id res chain seq x y z
N MET A 1 -30.09 4.13 -54.87
CA MET A 1 -30.86 4.67 -53.73
C MET A 1 -30.16 4.23 -52.47
N ALA A 2 -29.57 5.19 -51.76
CA ALA A 2 -28.75 4.98 -50.57
C ALA A 2 -29.63 4.79 -49.33
N PHE A 3 -29.24 3.89 -48.43
CA PHE A 3 -29.74 3.83 -47.06
C PHE A 3 -28.58 4.10 -46.10
N SER A 4 -28.66 5.26 -45.43
CA SER A 4 -27.75 5.69 -44.38
C SER A 4 -28.11 5.02 -43.03
N PRO A 5 -27.12 4.76 -42.17
CA PRO A 5 -27.32 4.28 -40.81
C PRO A 5 -27.69 5.42 -39.85
N LEU A 6 -28.65 5.17 -38.96
CA LEU A 6 -29.09 6.10 -37.92
C LEU A 6 -28.01 6.22 -36.83
N TYR A 7 -27.33 7.37 -36.84
CA TYR A 7 -26.57 7.92 -35.73
C TYR A 7 -27.49 8.22 -34.55
N ARG A 8 -27.18 7.65 -33.38
CA ARG A 8 -27.77 8.03 -32.10
C ARG A 8 -26.87 9.11 -31.46
N GLN A 9 -27.36 10.34 -31.36
CA GLN A 9 -26.67 11.44 -30.71
C GLN A 9 -26.71 11.31 -29.17
N PRO A 10 -25.66 11.75 -28.45
CA PRO A 10 -25.71 11.93 -27.00
C PRO A 10 -26.31 13.29 -26.61
N SER A 11 -27.22 13.29 -25.62
CA SER A 11 -27.80 14.50 -25.04
C SER A 11 -26.78 15.26 -24.16
N PRO A 12 -26.78 16.60 -24.19
CA PRO A 12 -25.88 17.43 -23.39
C PRO A 12 -26.56 17.85 -22.08
N TYR A 13 -25.96 17.51 -20.93
CA TYR A 13 -26.24 18.22 -19.68
C TYR A 13 -24.96 18.87 -19.17
N TYR A 14 -24.88 20.17 -19.42
CA TYR A 14 -23.97 21.10 -18.76
C TYR A 14 -24.45 21.31 -17.32
N SER A 15 -23.55 21.20 -16.34
CA SER A 15 -23.74 21.69 -14.98
C SER A 15 -22.76 22.85 -14.73
N PRO A 16 -23.20 24.01 -14.19
CA PRO A 16 -22.34 25.16 -13.96
C PRO A 16 -21.81 25.24 -12.51
N TYR A 17 -20.60 25.81 -12.36
CA TYR A 17 -19.89 26.30 -11.15
C TYR A 17 -18.76 25.43 -10.54
N PRO A 18 -17.71 26.08 -9.98
CA PRO A 18 -16.32 25.71 -10.21
C PRO A 18 -15.63 25.05 -9.00
N ALA A 19 -14.47 24.47 -9.28
CA ALA A 19 -13.59 23.77 -8.35
C ALA A 19 -13.18 24.60 -7.12
N GLN A 20 -13.28 23.98 -5.94
CA GLN A 20 -12.50 24.34 -4.76
C GLN A 20 -11.94 23.06 -4.11
N SER A 21 -10.62 23.05 -4.01
CA SER A 21 -9.77 22.12 -3.26
C SER A 21 -10.07 22.18 -1.76
N THR A 22 -10.12 21.04 -1.08
CA THR A 22 -9.40 20.71 0.19
C THR A 22 -10.07 19.56 1.00
N PHE A 23 -9.24 18.57 1.36
CA PHE A 23 -9.21 17.75 2.60
C PHE A 23 -10.40 16.87 3.08
N LEU A 24 -10.06 15.57 3.26
CA LEU A 24 -10.55 14.54 4.23
C LEU A 24 -12.07 14.29 4.41
N PRO A 25 -12.54 13.02 4.49
CA PRO A 25 -13.95 12.74 4.74
C PRO A 25 -14.35 12.99 6.23
N PRO A 26 -15.59 13.44 6.50
CA PRO A 26 -15.99 14.00 7.79
C PRO A 26 -16.44 12.97 8.84
N HIS A 27 -16.12 13.26 10.10
CA HIS A 27 -16.76 12.71 11.29
C HIS A 27 -18.21 13.22 11.43
N VAL A 28 -19.14 12.33 11.75
CA VAL A 28 -20.51 12.67 12.13
C VAL A 28 -20.51 13.15 13.59
N TYR A 29 -20.87 14.42 13.83
CA TYR A 29 -21.19 14.94 15.16
C TYR A 29 -22.68 15.28 15.22
N LEU A 30 -23.40 14.70 16.17
CA LEU A 30 -24.80 15.04 16.46
C LEU A 30 -24.88 16.37 17.25
N PRO A 31 -25.88 17.23 17.02
CA PRO A 31 -25.98 18.54 17.66
C PRO A 31 -26.54 18.47 19.09
N GLN A 32 -26.02 19.31 19.99
CA GLN A 32 -26.61 19.61 21.30
C GLN A 32 -27.49 20.89 21.24
N PRO A 33 -28.52 21.01 22.10
CA PRO A 33 -29.46 22.14 22.08
C PRO A 33 -28.87 23.42 22.72
N PRO A 34 -29.45 24.61 22.42
CA PRO A 34 -28.84 25.90 22.76
C PRO A 34 -29.05 26.27 24.23
N ILE A 35 -28.03 26.85 24.85
CA ILE A 35 -28.12 27.50 26.16
C ILE A 35 -28.11 29.02 25.94
N ASN A 36 -29.17 29.69 26.40
CA ASN A 36 -29.35 31.13 26.35
C ASN A 36 -28.29 31.86 27.20
N ALA A 37 -27.75 32.94 26.65
CA ALA A 37 -26.83 33.84 27.34
C ALA A 37 -27.59 34.79 28.27
N THR A 38 -27.22 34.79 29.56
CA THR A 38 -27.48 35.91 30.47
C THR A 38 -26.18 36.29 31.17
N THR A 39 -25.84 37.57 31.05
CA THR A 39 -24.66 38.25 31.60
C THR A 39 -24.59 38.21 33.12
N TYR A 40 -23.42 37.88 33.67
CA TYR A 40 -23.01 38.31 35.01
C TYR A 40 -21.52 38.69 35.04
N ASN A 41 -21.27 39.95 35.41
CA ASN A 41 -19.96 40.48 35.79
C ASN A 41 -19.58 39.97 37.18
N PHE A 42 -18.37 39.43 37.36
CA PHE A 42 -17.70 39.35 38.65
C PHE A 42 -16.18 39.59 38.52
N ALA A 43 -15.64 40.18 39.58
CA ALA A 43 -14.35 40.87 39.70
C ALA A 43 -13.09 39.99 39.59
N GLN A 44 -11.94 40.65 39.36
CA GLN A 44 -10.58 40.08 39.29
C GLN A 44 -10.20 39.28 40.54
N ALA A 45 -9.61 38.09 40.32
CA ALA A 45 -8.99 37.25 41.34
C ALA A 45 -7.50 37.64 41.58
N PRO A 46 -6.94 37.45 42.80
CA PRO A 46 -5.57 37.81 43.12
C PRO A 46 -4.53 36.78 42.61
N ALA A 47 -3.28 37.24 42.43
CA ALA A 47 -2.17 36.47 41.87
C ALA A 47 -1.69 35.32 42.77
N ALA A 48 -1.27 34.20 42.14
CA ALA A 48 -0.76 32.99 42.79
C ALA A 48 0.72 33.13 43.27
N PRO A 49 1.13 32.43 44.35
CA PRO A 49 2.50 32.46 44.86
C PRO A 49 3.47 31.56 44.07
N ALA A 50 4.76 31.90 44.12
CA ALA A 50 5.85 31.25 43.40
C ALA A 50 6.19 29.83 43.93
N PRO A 51 6.74 28.94 43.08
CA PRO A 51 7.05 27.55 43.45
C PRO A 51 8.34 27.42 44.29
N PRO A 52 8.46 26.37 45.12
CA PRO A 52 9.65 26.10 45.94
C PRO A 52 10.83 25.53 45.13
N PRO A 53 12.07 25.62 45.66
CA PRO A 53 13.30 25.27 44.92
C PRO A 53 13.47 23.75 44.71
N HIS A 54 14.07 23.40 43.56
CA HIS A 54 14.26 22.03 43.08
C HIS A 54 15.25 21.22 43.93
N VAL A 55 14.84 20.02 44.35
CA VAL A 55 15.72 18.98 44.93
C VAL A 55 16.28 18.13 43.79
N ASN A 56 17.61 17.99 43.72
CA ASN A 56 18.31 17.27 42.67
C ASN A 56 18.16 15.75 42.86
N VAL A 57 17.38 15.09 41.99
CA VAL A 57 17.26 13.63 41.93
C VAL A 57 18.18 13.13 40.82
N PRO A 58 19.10 12.17 41.06
CA PRO A 58 20.00 11.67 40.01
C PRO A 58 19.20 10.98 38.89
N GLN A 59 19.42 11.45 37.66
CA GLN A 59 18.85 10.87 36.44
C GLN A 59 19.38 9.44 36.21
N PRO A 60 18.53 8.47 35.83
CA PRO A 60 18.99 7.17 35.38
C PRO A 60 19.80 7.33 34.09
N ALA A 61 20.86 6.54 33.97
CA ALA A 61 21.80 6.55 32.85
C ALA A 61 21.07 6.58 31.50
N MET A 62 21.41 7.57 30.67
CA MET A 62 20.97 7.64 29.28
C MET A 62 21.31 6.31 28.61
N HIS A 63 20.26 5.58 28.23
CA HIS A 63 20.43 4.44 27.33
C HIS A 63 21.10 4.99 26.08
N ALA A 64 22.21 4.37 25.66
CA ALA A 64 22.89 4.72 24.43
C ALA A 64 21.85 4.77 23.30
N ALA A 65 21.83 5.87 22.55
CA ALA A 65 20.93 6.01 21.41
C ALA A 65 21.15 4.81 20.48
N ALA A 66 20.07 4.10 20.14
CA ALA A 66 20.13 3.00 19.18
C ALA A 66 20.80 3.50 17.90
N ALA A 67 21.71 2.69 17.33
CA ALA A 67 22.39 3.04 16.09
C ALA A 67 21.36 3.41 15.00
N PRO A 68 21.64 4.41 14.14
CA PRO A 68 20.77 4.72 13.02
C PRO A 68 20.65 3.49 12.12
N ALA A 69 19.42 3.15 11.72
CA ALA A 69 19.15 2.08 10.76
C ALA A 69 19.89 2.35 9.46
N PRO A 70 20.32 1.30 8.74
CA PRO A 70 20.99 1.44 7.46
C PRO A 70 20.15 2.29 6.48
N PRO A 71 20.78 3.12 5.63
CA PRO A 71 20.05 3.79 4.56
C PRO A 71 19.45 2.77 3.59
N LEU A 72 18.27 3.09 3.05
CA LEU A 72 17.60 2.28 2.03
C LEU A 72 18.15 2.59 0.64
N TRP A 73 18.52 1.55 -0.10
CA TRP A 73 18.77 1.59 -1.53
C TRP A 73 17.59 0.99 -2.29
N LEU A 74 16.68 1.85 -2.75
CA LEU A 74 15.57 1.44 -3.59
C LEU A 74 16.05 1.22 -5.03
N ARG A 75 15.91 -0.01 -5.53
CA ARG A 75 16.34 -0.43 -6.87
C ARG A 75 15.18 -0.33 -7.85
N THR A 76 15.24 0.62 -8.76
CA THR A 76 14.24 0.76 -9.83
C THR A 76 14.46 -0.29 -10.91
N MET A 77 13.41 -1.04 -11.22
CA MET A 77 13.38 -2.05 -12.26
C MET A 77 12.60 -1.54 -13.48
N THR A 78 13.24 -1.68 -14.64
CA THR A 78 12.78 -1.28 -15.98
C THR A 78 12.98 -2.46 -16.92
N ALA A 79 12.51 -2.38 -18.17
CA ALA A 79 12.72 -3.44 -19.15
C ALA A 79 14.21 -3.77 -19.36
N ALA A 80 15.10 -2.78 -19.21
CA ALA A 80 16.53 -2.95 -19.46
C ALA A 80 17.27 -3.80 -18.41
N ASN A 81 16.77 -3.85 -17.17
CA ASN A 81 17.40 -4.58 -16.06
C ASN A 81 16.50 -5.64 -15.42
N LEU A 82 15.31 -5.90 -15.99
CA LEU A 82 14.34 -6.88 -15.48
C LEU A 82 14.99 -8.22 -15.11
N ASP A 83 15.76 -8.82 -16.04
CA ASP A 83 16.37 -10.13 -15.82
C ASP A 83 17.36 -10.13 -14.65
N SER A 84 18.23 -9.12 -14.58
CA SER A 84 19.22 -9.03 -13.50
C SER A 84 18.58 -8.79 -12.13
N GLU A 85 17.57 -7.93 -12.05
CA GLU A 85 16.91 -7.63 -10.77
C GLU A 85 16.06 -8.80 -10.29
N MET A 86 15.32 -9.47 -11.18
CA MET A 86 14.53 -10.64 -10.84
C MET A 86 15.43 -11.81 -10.42
N GLY A 87 16.57 -11.99 -11.09
CA GLY A 87 17.59 -12.97 -10.66
C GLY A 87 18.04 -12.72 -9.21
N LEU A 88 18.36 -11.47 -8.88
CA LEU A 88 18.77 -11.07 -7.53
C LEU A 88 17.66 -11.33 -6.49
N ILE A 89 16.42 -10.98 -6.82
CA ILE A 89 15.26 -11.26 -5.95
C ILE A 89 15.14 -12.77 -5.71
N GLY A 90 15.24 -13.59 -6.76
CA GLY A 90 15.15 -15.05 -6.66
C GLY A 90 16.23 -15.66 -5.77
N GLU A 91 17.47 -15.18 -5.88
CA GLU A 91 18.58 -15.59 -5.01
C GLU A 91 18.33 -15.22 -3.54
N MET A 92 17.81 -14.01 -3.29
CA MET A 92 17.59 -13.49 -1.95
C MET A 92 16.37 -14.10 -1.25
N MET A 93 15.32 -14.51 -1.99
CA MET A 93 14.11 -15.14 -1.43
C MET A 93 14.40 -16.38 -0.58
N VAL A 94 15.55 -17.05 -0.78
CA VAL A 94 15.97 -18.20 0.02
C VAL A 94 16.31 -17.82 1.46
N GLN A 95 16.95 -16.66 1.66
CA GLN A 95 17.37 -16.16 2.97
C GLN A 95 16.35 -15.19 3.57
N TYR A 96 15.58 -14.53 2.70
CA TYR A 96 14.56 -13.54 3.04
C TYR A 96 13.19 -14.00 2.50
N PRO A 97 12.57 -15.02 3.12
CA PRO A 97 11.37 -15.69 2.59
C PRO A 97 10.06 -14.92 2.81
N TYR A 98 10.11 -13.72 3.40
CA TYR A 98 8.97 -12.85 3.57
C TYR A 98 8.94 -11.81 2.46
N VAL A 99 7.89 -11.81 1.65
CA VAL A 99 7.74 -10.96 0.47
C VAL A 99 6.56 -10.03 0.70
N THR A 100 6.85 -8.76 0.94
CA THR A 100 5.81 -7.72 1.03
C THR A 100 5.71 -6.96 -0.28
N ILE A 101 4.49 -6.77 -0.75
CA ILE A 101 4.19 -6.00 -1.95
C ILE A 101 3.28 -4.81 -1.66
N ASP A 102 3.33 -3.84 -2.56
CA ASP A 102 2.40 -2.71 -2.63
C ASP A 102 2.31 -2.27 -4.10
N VAL A 103 1.11 -2.02 -4.61
CA VAL A 103 0.85 -1.64 -6.00
C VAL A 103 0.35 -0.19 -6.06
N GLU A 104 0.94 0.58 -6.96
CA GLU A 104 0.42 1.89 -7.36
C GLU A 104 -0.34 1.77 -8.68
N PHE A 105 -1.51 2.40 -8.74
CA PHE A 105 -2.33 2.49 -9.94
C PHE A 105 -3.07 3.83 -9.97
N ALA A 106 -3.64 4.18 -11.11
CA ALA A 106 -4.20 5.51 -11.37
C ALA A 106 -5.61 5.73 -10.77
N GLY A 107 -5.84 5.24 -9.55
CA GLY A 107 -7.05 5.47 -8.78
C GLY A 107 -8.19 4.48 -9.03
N VAL A 108 -9.21 4.58 -8.18
CA VAL A 108 -10.41 3.74 -8.21
C VAL A 108 -11.49 4.46 -9.03
N VAL A 109 -11.83 3.91 -10.19
CA VAL A 109 -12.86 4.41 -11.11
C VAL A 109 -14.22 3.80 -10.79
N HIS A 110 -14.25 2.52 -10.41
CA HIS A 110 -15.47 1.79 -10.03
C HIS A 110 -15.58 1.69 -8.52
N HIS A 111 -16.70 2.12 -7.95
CA HIS A 111 -16.93 2.04 -6.50
C HIS A 111 -18.01 1.01 -6.17
N PRO A 112 -17.95 0.37 -4.99
CA PRO A 112 -19.05 -0.44 -4.50
C PRO A 112 -20.37 0.34 -4.46
N PRO A 113 -21.53 -0.32 -4.58
CA PRO A 113 -22.82 0.35 -4.52
C PRO A 113 -23.00 1.16 -3.23
N TYR A 114 -23.46 2.41 -3.35
CA TYR A 114 -23.82 3.23 -2.21
C TYR A 114 -25.29 2.98 -1.83
N THR A 115 -25.51 2.01 -0.93
CA THR A 115 -26.86 1.58 -0.50
C THR A 115 -27.22 2.02 0.93
N GLY A 116 -26.40 2.88 1.55
CA GLY A 116 -26.58 3.33 2.93
C GLY A 116 -26.13 2.33 4.01
N SER A 117 -25.86 1.08 3.62
CA SER A 117 -25.17 0.07 4.44
C SER A 117 -23.69 -0.04 4.04
N ARG A 118 -22.88 -0.66 4.91
CA ARG A 118 -21.52 -1.04 4.53
C ARG A 118 -21.57 -2.07 3.41
N PRO A 119 -20.73 -1.93 2.37
CA PRO A 119 -20.69 -2.90 1.29
C PRO A 119 -20.24 -4.27 1.82
N THR A 120 -20.82 -5.32 1.26
CA THR A 120 -20.46 -6.70 1.52
C THR A 120 -19.09 -7.03 0.91
N PRO A 121 -18.40 -8.09 1.39
CA PRO A 121 -17.14 -8.52 0.79
C PRO A 121 -17.23 -8.83 -0.71
N ASP A 122 -18.38 -9.33 -1.18
CA ASP A 122 -18.60 -9.61 -2.60
C ASP A 122 -18.77 -8.31 -3.42
N GLU A 123 -19.44 -7.29 -2.88
CA GLU A 123 -19.55 -5.97 -3.51
C GLU A 123 -18.19 -5.23 -3.55
N ILE A 124 -17.40 -5.36 -2.48
CA ILE A 124 -16.03 -4.81 -2.43
C ILE A 124 -15.18 -5.52 -3.49
N TYR A 125 -15.24 -6.85 -3.55
CA TYR A 125 -14.50 -7.61 -4.55
C TYR A 125 -14.92 -7.27 -5.99
N ALA A 126 -16.22 -7.11 -6.25
CA ALA A 126 -16.70 -6.70 -7.58
C ALA A 126 -16.11 -5.36 -8.02
N ALA A 127 -16.00 -4.39 -7.11
CA ALA A 127 -15.33 -3.12 -7.39
C ALA A 127 -13.82 -3.33 -7.63
N VAL A 128 -13.13 -4.11 -6.80
CA VAL A 128 -11.71 -4.45 -7.02
C VAL A 128 -11.51 -5.07 -8.40
N LYS A 129 -12.33 -6.06 -8.75
CA LYS A 129 -12.31 -6.75 -10.05
C LYS A 129 -12.40 -5.76 -11.21
N SER A 130 -13.46 -4.93 -11.24
CA SER A 130 -13.67 -3.98 -12.34
C SER A 130 -12.51 -2.99 -12.49
N ASN A 131 -11.97 -2.48 -11.38
CA ASN A 131 -10.83 -1.57 -11.43
C ASN A 131 -9.55 -2.26 -11.89
N VAL A 132 -9.20 -3.42 -11.33
CA VAL A 132 -7.98 -4.14 -11.73
C VAL A 132 -8.05 -4.58 -13.18
N ASP A 133 -9.23 -4.94 -13.69
CA ASP A 133 -9.42 -5.34 -15.08
C ASP A 133 -9.26 -4.16 -16.05
N GLU A 134 -9.69 -2.96 -15.69
CA GLU A 134 -9.73 -1.78 -16.58
C GLU A 134 -8.57 -0.79 -16.41
N VAL A 135 -8.03 -0.63 -15.20
CA VAL A 135 -6.97 0.34 -14.90
C VAL A 135 -5.63 -0.40 -14.86
N PRO A 136 -4.66 -0.07 -15.73
CA PRO A 136 -3.33 -0.66 -15.66
C PRO A 136 -2.56 -0.24 -14.39
N ALA A 137 -1.75 -1.16 -13.85
CA ALA A 137 -0.81 -0.85 -12.79
C ALA A 137 0.28 0.12 -13.26
N VAL A 138 0.76 0.96 -12.36
CA VAL A 138 1.80 1.96 -12.61
C VAL A 138 3.13 1.51 -12.02
N GLN A 139 3.13 1.04 -10.77
CA GLN A 139 4.31 0.47 -10.11
C GLN A 139 3.92 -0.69 -9.18
N ILE A 140 4.89 -1.55 -8.89
CA ILE A 140 4.82 -2.47 -7.74
C ILE A 140 6.12 -2.37 -6.93
N GLY A 141 5.99 -2.23 -5.62
CA GLY A 141 7.07 -2.34 -4.66
C GLY A 141 7.23 -3.78 -4.21
N ILE A 142 8.47 -4.23 -4.04
CA ILE A 142 8.79 -5.55 -3.52
C ILE A 142 9.84 -5.37 -2.43
N THR A 143 9.50 -5.80 -1.23
CA THR A 143 10.43 -5.85 -0.09
C THR A 143 10.56 -7.29 0.38
N LEU A 144 11.80 -7.77 0.43
CA LEU A 144 12.13 -9.05 1.04
C LEU A 144 12.55 -8.83 2.50
N SER A 145 12.18 -9.73 3.40
CA SER A 145 12.70 -9.74 4.76
C SER A 145 12.85 -11.15 5.32
N ASP A 146 13.62 -11.28 6.40
CA ASP A 146 13.82 -12.52 7.14
C ASP A 146 12.76 -12.70 8.26
N ALA A 147 12.93 -13.75 9.06
CA ALA A 147 12.03 -14.07 10.17
C ALA A 147 12.13 -13.07 11.33
N GLU A 148 13.08 -12.16 11.33
CA GLU A 148 13.24 -11.10 12.32
C GLU A 148 12.79 -9.74 11.76
N GLY A 149 12.49 -9.68 10.45
CA GLY A 149 12.08 -8.47 9.75
C GLY A 149 13.25 -7.66 9.18
N ASN A 150 14.47 -8.20 9.17
CA ASN A 150 15.62 -7.54 8.55
C ASN A 150 15.53 -7.68 7.02
N LEU A 151 15.90 -6.62 6.32
CA LEU A 151 15.95 -6.58 4.85
C LEU A 151 17.31 -7.10 4.34
N PRO A 152 17.40 -7.55 3.08
CA PRO A 152 18.68 -7.78 2.43
C PRO A 152 19.56 -6.54 2.48
N THR A 153 20.83 -6.71 2.80
CA THR A 153 21.80 -5.60 2.81
C THR A 153 22.88 -5.77 1.76
N ARG A 154 23.50 -4.65 1.38
CA ARG A 154 24.77 -4.63 0.66
C ARG A 154 25.78 -3.76 1.37
N SER A 155 27.06 -4.06 1.15
CA SER A 155 28.17 -3.15 1.41
C SER A 155 28.76 -2.68 0.08
N PRO A 156 28.54 -1.41 -0.32
CA PRO A 156 29.06 -0.88 -1.59
C PRO A 156 30.60 -0.94 -1.67
N SER A 157 31.27 -0.87 -0.52
CA SER A 157 32.70 -1.06 -0.37
C SER A 157 33.00 -1.53 1.06
N SER A 158 34.23 -2.01 1.32
CA SER A 158 34.66 -2.42 2.66
C SER A 158 34.67 -1.30 3.70
N SER A 159 34.55 -0.04 3.27
CA SER A 159 34.54 1.14 4.14
C SER A 159 33.21 1.91 4.12
N SER A 160 32.22 1.46 3.35
CA SER A 160 30.89 2.06 3.31
C SER A 160 29.95 1.40 4.32
N PRO A 161 29.02 2.16 4.92
CA PRO A 161 27.98 1.55 5.74
C PRO A 161 27.13 0.59 4.89
N GLU A 162 26.61 -0.44 5.53
CA GLU A 162 25.61 -1.32 4.94
C GLU A 162 24.40 -0.50 4.49
N GLN A 163 23.74 -0.94 3.42
CA GLN A 163 22.49 -0.37 2.93
C GLN A 163 21.47 -1.48 2.78
N GLU A 164 20.26 -1.25 3.26
CA GLU A 164 19.11 -2.13 3.02
C GLU A 164 18.67 -2.02 1.56
N ILE A 165 18.08 -3.08 1.03
CA ILE A 165 17.67 -3.17 -0.38
C ILE A 165 16.17 -3.45 -0.44
N ALA A 166 15.47 -2.70 -1.29
CA ALA A 166 14.13 -2.99 -1.75
C ALA A 166 14.03 -2.69 -3.24
N TRP A 167 12.96 -3.15 -3.90
CA TRP A 167 12.74 -2.96 -5.32
C TRP A 167 11.46 -2.18 -5.60
N GLU A 168 11.49 -1.44 -6.69
CA GLU A 168 10.31 -0.81 -7.27
C GLU A 168 10.33 -1.05 -8.77
N VAL A 169 9.31 -1.73 -9.28
CA VAL A 169 9.13 -1.98 -10.70
C VAL A 169 8.27 -0.87 -11.29
N VAL A 170 8.71 -0.29 -12.40
CA VAL A 170 7.94 0.68 -13.18
C VAL A 170 7.29 -0.03 -14.36
N PHE A 171 5.98 0.08 -14.48
CA PHE A 171 5.23 -0.56 -15.56
C PHE A 171 5.03 0.36 -16.77
N SER A 172 5.08 -0.23 -17.97
CA SER A 172 4.83 0.46 -19.24
C SER A 172 3.37 0.46 -19.68
N ASP A 173 2.51 -0.28 -18.98
CA ASP A 173 1.15 -0.62 -19.40
C ASP A 173 0.22 0.60 -19.38
N PHE A 174 0.40 1.51 -18.41
CA PHE A 174 -0.47 2.67 -18.20
C PHE A 174 -0.13 3.86 -19.10
N ASP A 175 -1.16 4.43 -19.71
CA ASP A 175 -1.12 5.62 -20.56
C ASP A 175 -2.25 6.58 -20.17
N ALA A 176 -1.87 7.66 -19.50
CA ALA A 176 -2.77 8.69 -19.01
C ALA A 176 -3.60 9.39 -20.13
N SER A 177 -3.24 9.23 -21.41
CA SER A 177 -4.00 9.80 -22.52
C SER A 177 -5.15 8.91 -23.01
N ARG A 178 -5.14 7.61 -22.66
CA ARG A 178 -6.09 6.62 -23.20
C ARG A 178 -6.79 5.79 -22.11
N ASP A 179 -6.10 5.48 -21.02
CA ASP A 179 -6.56 4.48 -20.06
C ASP A 179 -7.49 5.11 -19.02
N PRO A 180 -8.50 4.37 -18.51
CA PRO A 180 -9.34 4.84 -17.42
C PRO A 180 -8.51 5.19 -16.18
N HIS A 181 -8.82 6.33 -15.56
CA HIS A 181 -8.13 6.77 -14.35
C HIS A 181 -8.93 7.86 -13.61
N VAL A 182 -8.53 8.10 -12.37
CA VAL A 182 -8.92 9.28 -11.59
C VAL A 182 -7.88 10.38 -11.82
N VAL A 183 -8.32 11.55 -12.30
CA VAL A 183 -7.43 12.68 -12.64
C VAL A 183 -6.56 13.09 -11.44
N ASP A 184 -7.16 13.25 -10.27
CA ASP A 184 -6.46 13.60 -9.04
C ASP A 184 -5.39 12.57 -8.65
N SER A 185 -5.64 11.27 -8.90
CA SER A 185 -4.65 10.22 -8.66
C SER A 185 -3.47 10.31 -9.61
N VAL A 186 -3.71 10.63 -10.89
CA VAL A 186 -2.64 10.86 -11.87
C VAL A 186 -1.82 12.11 -11.52
N GLU A 187 -2.47 13.21 -11.13
CA GLU A 187 -1.78 14.42 -10.67
C GLU A 187 -0.95 14.16 -9.41
N PHE A 188 -1.51 13.44 -8.44
CA PHE A 188 -0.80 13.02 -7.25
C PHE A 188 0.46 12.21 -7.59
N LEU A 189 0.35 11.20 -8.45
CA LEU A 189 1.49 10.37 -8.87
C LEU A 189 2.55 11.18 -9.62
N ARG A 190 2.16 12.13 -10.49
CA ARG A 190 3.10 13.08 -11.11
C ARG A 190 3.84 13.91 -10.08
N ASN A 191 3.14 14.40 -9.07
CA ASN A 191 3.75 15.17 -7.97
C ASN A 191 4.68 14.30 -7.10
N GLN A 192 4.40 12.99 -6.98
CA GLN A 192 5.32 12.02 -6.40
C GLN A 192 6.50 11.67 -7.34
N GLY A 193 6.53 12.17 -8.59
CA GLY A 193 7.64 12.02 -9.52
C GLY A 193 7.49 10.93 -10.56
N ILE A 194 6.29 10.38 -10.73
CA ILE A 194 6.03 9.46 -11.84
C ILE A 194 5.99 10.24 -13.16
N ASP A 195 6.94 9.93 -14.04
CA ASP A 195 6.88 10.30 -15.45
C ASP A 195 6.24 9.15 -16.24
N PHE A 196 4.94 9.27 -16.51
CA PHE A 196 4.17 8.26 -17.23
C PHE A 196 4.67 8.05 -18.66
N ASP A 197 5.15 9.10 -19.34
CA ASP A 197 5.64 8.97 -20.71
C ASP A 197 6.99 8.25 -20.74
N LEU A 198 7.85 8.51 -19.77
CA LEU A 198 9.08 7.73 -19.59
C LEU A 198 8.76 6.28 -19.22
N ALA A 199 7.86 6.06 -18.27
CA ALA A 199 7.42 4.72 -17.85
C ALA A 199 6.93 3.89 -19.03
N ARG A 200 6.12 4.45 -19.94
CA ARG A 200 5.71 3.76 -21.18
C ARG A 200 6.87 3.37 -22.10
N ARG A 201 7.95 4.16 -22.13
CA ARG A 201 9.10 3.91 -23.02
C ARG A 201 10.08 2.88 -22.46
N ILE A 202 10.31 2.88 -21.15
CA ILE A 202 11.37 2.09 -20.52
C ILE A 202 10.86 1.05 -19.54
N GLY A 203 9.60 1.15 -19.12
CA GLY A 203 9.00 0.30 -18.11
C GLY A 203 8.87 -1.16 -18.54
N VAL A 204 8.66 -2.02 -17.56
CA VAL A 204 8.38 -3.44 -17.76
C VAL A 204 6.92 -3.59 -18.14
N THR A 205 6.57 -4.51 -19.06
CA THR A 205 5.16 -4.90 -19.22
C THR A 205 4.74 -5.76 -18.03
N SER A 206 3.58 -5.50 -17.45
CA SER A 206 3.06 -6.22 -16.28
C SER A 206 3.04 -7.75 -16.45
N THR A 207 2.79 -8.24 -17.67
CA THR A 207 2.85 -9.67 -18.02
C THR A 207 4.26 -10.24 -18.00
N ALA A 208 5.25 -9.56 -18.59
CA ALA A 208 6.65 -9.98 -18.54
C ALA A 208 7.18 -10.02 -17.09
N PHE A 209 6.79 -9.06 -16.25
CA PHE A 209 7.09 -9.12 -14.82
C PHE A 209 6.48 -10.37 -14.17
N GLY A 210 5.19 -10.65 -14.42
CA GLY A 210 4.52 -11.84 -13.89
C GLY A 210 5.18 -13.15 -14.33
N GLU A 211 5.55 -13.27 -15.60
CA GLU A 211 6.30 -14.43 -16.13
C GLU A 211 7.64 -14.62 -15.44
N LYS A 212 8.42 -13.53 -15.28
CA LYS A 212 9.71 -13.59 -14.59
C LYS A 212 9.55 -13.92 -13.11
N LEU A 213 8.52 -13.38 -12.45
CA LEU A 213 8.24 -13.70 -11.06
C LEU A 213 7.97 -15.19 -10.88
N LEU A 214 7.11 -15.78 -11.71
CA LEU A 214 6.86 -17.23 -11.69
C LEU A 214 8.12 -18.06 -11.93
N ALA A 215 9.02 -17.59 -12.80
CA ALA A 215 10.25 -18.28 -13.13
C ALA A 215 11.28 -18.28 -11.99
N ILE A 216 11.31 -17.24 -11.16
CA ILE A 216 12.24 -17.13 -10.02
C ILE A 216 11.69 -17.72 -8.72
N LEU A 217 10.40 -18.07 -8.67
CA LEU A 217 9.83 -18.71 -7.49
C LEU A 217 10.62 -19.99 -7.15
N PRO A 218 10.91 -20.26 -5.86
CA PRO A 218 11.57 -21.47 -5.42
C PRO A 218 10.90 -22.74 -5.98
N PRO A 219 11.61 -23.89 -6.03
CA PRO A 219 11.01 -25.15 -6.44
C PRO A 219 9.79 -25.48 -5.57
N PRO A 220 8.76 -26.20 -6.09
CA PRO A 220 7.52 -26.47 -5.36
C PRO A 220 7.71 -27.02 -3.94
N SER A 221 8.76 -27.80 -3.70
CA SER A 221 9.11 -28.33 -2.38
C SER A 221 9.44 -27.27 -1.32
N ARG A 222 9.80 -26.05 -1.73
CA ARG A 222 10.17 -24.93 -0.86
C ARG A 222 9.20 -23.76 -0.90
N ARG A 223 8.21 -23.76 -1.80
CA ARG A 223 7.29 -22.62 -1.95
C ARG A 223 6.42 -22.36 -0.71
N GLY A 224 6.11 -23.41 0.05
CA GLY A 224 5.41 -23.27 1.34
C GLY A 224 6.22 -22.57 2.44
N GLU A 225 7.52 -22.34 2.24
CA GLU A 225 8.35 -21.55 3.14
C GLU A 225 8.08 -20.05 2.99
N LEU A 226 7.66 -19.62 1.79
CA LEU A 226 7.40 -18.20 1.49
C LEU A 226 6.18 -17.68 2.23
N THR A 227 6.29 -16.42 2.66
CA THR A 227 5.19 -15.66 3.28
C THR A 227 5.00 -14.38 2.48
N TRP A 228 3.82 -14.21 1.91
CA TRP A 228 3.41 -13.03 1.17
C TRP A 228 2.60 -12.10 2.06
N SER A 229 2.86 -10.81 2.00
CA SER A 229 2.08 -9.81 2.72
C SER A 229 1.83 -8.55 1.90
N ALA A 230 0.76 -7.85 2.25
CA ALA A 230 0.42 -6.51 1.78
C ALA A 230 -0.30 -5.75 2.90
N PHE A 231 -0.56 -4.46 2.73
CA PHE A 231 -1.32 -3.64 3.69
C PHE A 231 -2.59 -3.10 3.03
N GLY A 232 -3.75 -3.69 3.34
CA GLY A 232 -4.98 -3.41 2.58
C GLY A 232 -4.94 -4.04 1.19
N GLY A 233 -4.57 -5.33 1.15
CA GLY A 233 -4.03 -6.03 0.01
C GLY A 233 -5.02 -6.44 -1.09
N ALA A 234 -6.28 -6.03 -1.03
CA ALA A 234 -7.30 -6.49 -1.99
C ALA A 234 -6.92 -6.14 -3.43
N TYR A 235 -6.48 -4.90 -3.67
CA TYR A 235 -6.00 -4.46 -4.99
C TYR A 235 -4.63 -5.06 -5.33
N ASP A 236 -3.70 -5.10 -4.37
CA ASP A 236 -2.36 -5.65 -4.57
C ASP A 236 -2.41 -7.11 -5.05
N MET A 237 -3.21 -7.93 -4.37
CA MET A 237 -3.42 -9.34 -4.72
C MET A 237 -4.16 -9.50 -6.06
N GLY A 238 -5.11 -8.60 -6.35
CA GLY A 238 -5.77 -8.55 -7.65
C GLY A 238 -4.77 -8.30 -8.79
N TYR A 239 -4.01 -7.21 -8.72
CA TYR A 239 -3.00 -6.89 -9.73
C TYR A 239 -1.94 -7.99 -9.85
N LEU A 240 -1.47 -8.53 -8.73
CA LEU A 240 -0.53 -9.63 -8.73
C LEU A 240 -1.08 -10.85 -9.48
N VAL A 241 -2.34 -11.24 -9.23
CA VAL A 241 -2.97 -12.36 -9.97
C VAL A 241 -3.06 -12.03 -11.46
N LYS A 242 -3.51 -10.83 -11.83
CA LYS A 242 -3.59 -10.40 -13.24
C LYS A 242 -2.23 -10.50 -13.94
N MET A 243 -1.15 -10.07 -13.27
CA MET A 243 0.22 -10.19 -13.78
C MET A 243 0.62 -11.66 -13.96
N LEU A 244 0.38 -12.51 -12.95
CA LEU A 244 0.76 -13.92 -12.95
C LEU A 244 -0.09 -14.80 -13.89
N THR A 245 -1.23 -14.30 -14.38
CA THR A 245 -2.08 -14.98 -15.37
C THR A 245 -1.91 -14.43 -16.78
N GLY A 246 -0.87 -13.63 -17.03
CA GLY A 246 -0.62 -13.08 -18.37
C GLY A 246 -1.62 -12.00 -18.79
N GLY A 247 -2.12 -11.22 -17.82
CA GLY A 247 -3.01 -10.09 -18.06
C GLY A 247 -4.49 -10.46 -18.20
N GLN A 248 -4.86 -11.71 -17.91
CA GLN A 248 -6.26 -12.14 -18.01
C GLN A 248 -7.14 -11.43 -16.97
N PRO A 249 -8.42 -11.19 -17.29
CA PRO A 249 -9.37 -10.67 -16.32
C PRO A 249 -9.39 -11.48 -15.02
N LEU A 250 -9.60 -10.80 -13.91
CA LEU A 250 -9.76 -11.43 -12.62
C LEU A 250 -10.98 -12.39 -12.61
N PRO A 251 -10.97 -13.43 -11.75
CA PRO A 251 -12.07 -14.38 -11.69
C PRO A 251 -13.38 -13.73 -11.18
N GLU A 252 -14.49 -14.43 -11.30
CA GLU A 252 -15.80 -13.88 -10.93
C GLU A 252 -16.00 -13.81 -9.41
N THR A 253 -15.28 -14.62 -8.63
CA THR A 253 -15.45 -14.67 -7.16
C THR A 253 -14.15 -14.47 -6.40
N ARG A 254 -14.25 -13.83 -5.23
CA ARG A 254 -13.13 -13.63 -4.29
C ARG A 254 -12.48 -14.94 -3.84
N GLN A 255 -13.24 -16.02 -3.75
CA GLN A 255 -12.73 -17.35 -3.43
C GLN A 255 -11.86 -17.89 -4.56
N GLN A 256 -12.27 -17.71 -5.82
CA GLN A 256 -11.45 -18.07 -6.98
C GLN A 256 -10.20 -17.20 -7.09
N LEU A 257 -10.29 -15.90 -6.75
CA LEU A 257 -9.12 -15.02 -6.66
C LEU A 257 -8.09 -15.65 -5.71
N MET A 258 -8.48 -16.00 -4.49
CA MET A 258 -7.55 -16.59 -3.52
C MET A 258 -7.01 -17.95 -3.92
N GLN A 259 -7.80 -18.77 -4.60
CA GLN A 259 -7.31 -20.02 -5.18
C GLN A 259 -6.22 -19.75 -6.23
N LEU A 260 -6.36 -18.70 -7.05
CA LEU A 260 -5.34 -18.27 -8.00
C LEU A 260 -4.11 -17.71 -7.29
N VAL A 261 -4.25 -16.83 -6.29
CA VAL A 261 -3.11 -16.32 -5.50
C VAL A 261 -2.33 -17.49 -4.93
N LYS A 262 -2.99 -18.41 -4.23
CA LYS A 262 -2.35 -19.59 -3.61
C LYS A 262 -1.69 -20.49 -4.65
N SER A 263 -2.38 -20.82 -5.75
CA SER A 263 -1.83 -21.73 -6.76
C SER A 263 -0.65 -21.13 -7.54
N ARG A 264 -0.70 -19.84 -7.88
CA ARG A 264 0.37 -19.16 -8.65
C ARG A 264 1.60 -18.88 -7.81
N LEU A 265 1.42 -18.51 -6.54
CA LEU A 265 2.53 -18.30 -5.59
C LEU A 265 3.02 -19.61 -4.94
N GLY A 266 2.37 -20.74 -5.25
CA GLY A 266 2.80 -22.07 -4.85
C GLY A 266 2.52 -22.45 -3.40
N GLY A 267 1.41 -21.96 -2.84
CA GLY A 267 0.92 -22.36 -1.52
C GLY A 267 1.66 -21.71 -0.35
N GLY A 268 2.41 -20.63 -0.60
CA GLY A 268 2.96 -19.79 0.46
C GLY A 268 1.85 -19.19 1.33
N ARG A 269 2.21 -18.82 2.56
CA ARG A 269 1.28 -18.14 3.48
C ARG A 269 0.99 -16.74 2.96
N ILE A 270 -0.24 -16.26 3.12
CA ILE A 270 -0.66 -14.92 2.66
C ILE A 270 -1.24 -14.18 3.86
N PHE A 271 -0.84 -12.93 4.06
CA PHE A 271 -1.34 -12.08 5.13
C PHE A 271 -1.67 -10.69 4.63
N ASP A 272 -2.73 -10.11 5.17
CA ASP A 272 -3.00 -8.68 5.06
C ASP A 272 -2.71 -8.01 6.39
N SER A 273 -1.62 -7.25 6.43
CA SER A 273 -1.17 -6.55 7.63
C SER A 273 -2.21 -5.58 8.16
N LYS A 274 -3.03 -4.97 7.29
CA LYS A 274 -4.07 -4.05 7.74
C LYS A 274 -5.16 -4.80 8.49
N TYR A 275 -5.63 -5.92 7.94
CA TYR A 275 -6.58 -6.79 8.63
C TYR A 275 -6.04 -7.24 9.99
N LEU A 276 -4.78 -7.67 10.06
CA LEU A 276 -4.15 -8.09 11.31
C LEU A 276 -4.12 -6.96 12.35
N VAL A 277 -3.75 -5.74 11.94
CA VAL A 277 -3.78 -4.57 12.82
C VAL A 277 -5.18 -4.30 13.32
N GLU A 278 -6.17 -4.21 12.42
CA GLU A 278 -7.54 -3.85 12.81
C GLU A 278 -8.21 -4.90 13.70
N HIS A 279 -7.80 -6.17 13.57
CA HIS A 279 -8.27 -7.25 14.42
C HIS A 279 -7.85 -7.03 15.89
N ASP A 280 -6.57 -6.72 16.10
CA ASP A 280 -6.00 -6.60 17.45
C ASP A 280 -6.10 -5.19 18.04
N ARG A 281 -6.21 -4.17 17.18
CA ARG A 281 -6.14 -2.74 17.53
C ARG A 281 -7.33 -1.98 16.96
N GLN A 282 -8.40 -1.92 17.74
CA GLN A 282 -9.63 -1.19 17.37
C GLN A 282 -9.39 0.32 17.17
N ASP A 283 -8.38 0.90 17.82
CA ASP A 283 -7.97 2.29 17.65
C ASP A 283 -7.37 2.58 16.27
N LEU A 284 -6.90 1.54 15.56
CA LEU A 284 -6.33 1.63 14.21
C LEU A 284 -7.30 1.21 13.11
N ARG A 285 -8.59 1.08 13.44
CA ARG A 285 -9.60 0.71 12.46
C ARG A 285 -9.74 1.77 11.35
N ASN A 286 -9.63 1.33 10.11
CA ASN A 286 -9.57 2.17 8.90
C ASN A 286 -8.36 3.10 8.83
N ALA A 287 -7.32 2.88 9.65
CA ALA A 287 -6.09 3.65 9.55
C ALA A 287 -5.37 3.34 8.23
N GLY A 288 -4.80 4.38 7.63
CA GLY A 288 -3.91 4.23 6.47
C GLY A 288 -2.50 3.85 6.90
N LEU A 289 -1.72 3.32 5.96
CA LEU A 289 -0.36 2.79 6.18
C LEU A 289 0.53 3.69 7.05
N ARG A 290 0.64 4.98 6.71
CA ARG A 290 1.49 5.94 7.44
C ARG A 290 1.05 6.12 8.89
N HIS A 291 -0.26 6.31 9.11
CA HIS A 291 -0.78 6.51 10.46
C HIS A 291 -0.59 5.25 11.31
N THR A 292 -0.81 4.07 10.71
CA THR A 292 -0.53 2.80 11.37
C THR A 292 0.95 2.66 11.71
N ALA A 293 1.86 3.00 10.80
CA ALA A 293 3.30 3.00 11.08
C ALA A 293 3.66 3.91 12.25
N ASP A 294 3.12 5.14 12.28
CA ASP A 294 3.36 6.10 13.37
C ASP A 294 2.94 5.54 14.74
N VAL A 295 1.73 4.98 14.81
CA VAL A 295 1.19 4.43 16.07
C VAL A 295 1.95 3.19 16.53
N LEU A 296 2.46 2.38 15.59
CA LEU A 296 3.27 1.20 15.89
C LEU A 296 4.75 1.53 16.14
N GLY A 297 5.16 2.80 16.01
CA GLY A 297 6.56 3.20 16.15
C GLY A 297 7.47 2.67 15.04
N VAL A 298 6.89 2.30 13.89
CA VAL A 298 7.64 1.91 12.69
C VAL A 298 8.32 3.15 12.12
N ARG A 299 9.63 3.06 11.92
CA ARG A 299 10.42 4.16 11.38
C ARG A 299 9.98 4.49 9.96
N GLN A 300 9.69 5.76 9.72
CA GLN A 300 9.42 6.31 8.39
C GLN A 300 10.52 7.30 8.01
N GLN A 301 10.91 7.31 6.74
CA GLN A 301 11.81 8.35 6.24
C GLN A 301 11.00 9.61 5.94
N GLU A 302 11.31 10.71 6.63
CA GLU A 302 10.67 11.99 6.39
C GLU A 302 11.07 12.58 5.03
N GLY A 303 10.15 13.27 4.37
CA GLY A 303 10.39 13.95 3.10
C GLY A 303 10.55 13.04 1.88
N VAL A 304 10.36 11.73 2.04
CA VAL A 304 10.46 10.75 0.95
C VAL A 304 9.12 10.59 0.24
N LYS A 305 9.19 10.48 -1.08
CA LYS A 305 8.05 10.15 -1.95
C LYS A 305 7.59 8.72 -1.65
N MET A 306 6.37 8.60 -1.16
CA MET A 306 5.80 7.30 -0.78
C MET A 306 5.10 6.67 -1.98
N LEU A 307 5.93 6.20 -2.90
CA LEU A 307 5.53 5.33 -4.00
C LEU A 307 5.64 3.86 -3.58
N ALA A 308 5.34 2.95 -4.51
CA ALA A 308 5.18 1.52 -4.26
C ALA A 308 6.35 0.91 -3.46
N GLY A 309 7.58 1.24 -3.84
CA GLY A 309 8.80 0.74 -3.19
C GLY A 309 8.85 1.08 -1.70
N HIS A 310 8.78 2.37 -1.36
CA HIS A 310 8.81 2.81 0.04
C HIS A 310 7.60 2.35 0.84
N LYS A 311 6.41 2.31 0.22
CA LYS A 311 5.20 1.78 0.88
C LYS A 311 5.35 0.29 1.20
N SER A 312 5.93 -0.51 0.31
CA SER A 312 6.20 -1.93 0.57
C SER A 312 7.18 -2.14 1.73
N VAL A 313 8.18 -1.26 1.91
CA VAL A 313 9.12 -1.31 3.04
C VAL A 313 8.40 -1.01 4.36
N VAL A 314 7.58 0.04 4.39
CA VAL A 314 6.79 0.39 5.59
C VAL A 314 5.80 -0.73 5.91
N ALA A 315 5.13 -1.29 4.90
CA ALA A 315 4.23 -2.43 5.07
C ALA A 315 4.96 -3.67 5.62
N ALA A 316 6.19 -3.94 5.16
CA ALA A 316 7.01 -5.04 5.64
C ALA A 316 7.40 -4.86 7.11
N ALA A 317 7.78 -3.65 7.51
CA ALA A 317 8.12 -3.32 8.89
C ALA A 317 6.91 -3.39 9.83
N ILE A 318 5.73 -2.94 9.37
CA ILE A 318 4.45 -3.14 10.09
C ILE A 318 4.20 -4.63 10.28
N PHE A 319 4.30 -5.42 9.20
CA PHE A 319 4.06 -6.86 9.26
C PHE A 319 4.99 -7.57 10.24
N ALA A 320 6.30 -7.27 10.19
CA ALA A 320 7.28 -7.80 11.13
C ALA A 320 6.98 -7.42 12.59
N THR A 321 6.61 -6.15 12.82
CA THR A 321 6.26 -5.64 14.15
C THR A 321 5.07 -6.40 14.74
N ILE A 322 3.98 -6.54 13.99
CA ILE A 322 2.79 -7.27 14.41
C ILE A 322 3.12 -8.74 14.67
N ARG A 323 3.86 -9.38 13.77
CA ARG A 323 4.25 -10.78 13.92
C ARG A 323 5.10 -11.02 15.18
N SER A 324 6.01 -10.11 15.50
CA SER A 324 6.82 -10.18 16.73
C SER A 324 5.99 -10.13 18.02
N GLN A 325 4.78 -9.57 17.96
CA GLN A 325 3.85 -9.47 19.08
C GLN A 325 3.00 -10.74 19.27
N GLY A 326 3.22 -11.78 18.44
CA GLY A 326 2.57 -13.09 18.56
C GLY A 326 1.24 -13.19 17.82
N VAL A 327 0.98 -12.30 16.87
CA VAL A 327 -0.25 -12.33 16.06
C VAL A 327 -0.37 -13.67 15.33
N HIS A 328 -1.55 -14.28 15.51
CA HIS A 328 -1.79 -15.68 15.22
C HIS A 328 -1.80 -15.98 13.72
N LEU A 329 -1.09 -17.03 13.32
CA LEU A 329 -1.13 -17.65 11.98
C LEU A 329 -2.55 -18.09 11.55
N LEU A 330 -3.55 -18.01 12.43
CA LEU A 330 -4.96 -18.34 12.17
C LEU A 330 -5.63 -17.43 11.12
N HIS A 331 -5.05 -16.26 10.84
CA HIS A 331 -5.58 -15.30 9.87
C HIS A 331 -4.93 -15.43 8.48
N GLU A 332 -4.21 -16.53 8.22
CA GLU A 332 -3.65 -16.81 6.90
C GLU A 332 -4.76 -16.82 5.82
N GLY A 333 -4.52 -16.08 4.75
CA GLY A 333 -5.40 -16.00 3.60
C GLY A 333 -6.62 -15.11 3.79
N VAL A 334 -6.69 -14.35 4.89
CA VAL A 334 -7.70 -13.30 5.09
C VAL A 334 -7.14 -11.99 4.53
N ILE A 335 -7.92 -11.31 3.68
CA ILE A 335 -7.57 -10.06 3.02
C ILE A 335 -8.60 -9.00 3.40
N ASP A 336 -8.13 -7.81 3.78
CA ASP A 336 -8.97 -6.73 4.28
C ASP A 336 -10.10 -6.41 3.30
N GLY A 337 -11.32 -6.30 3.83
CA GLY A 337 -12.53 -5.97 3.08
C GLY A 337 -13.10 -7.08 2.18
N ILE A 338 -12.34 -8.12 1.80
CA ILE A 338 -12.83 -9.14 0.86
C ILE A 338 -12.91 -10.57 1.43
N LEU A 339 -12.34 -10.89 2.60
CA LEU A 339 -12.41 -12.26 3.16
C LEU A 339 -12.78 -12.32 4.63
#